data_AF-A0A1V4HXC4-F1
#
_entry.id   AF-A0A1V4HXC4-F1
#
_cell.length_a   1.000
_cell.length_b   1.000
_cell.length_c   1.000
_cell.angle_alpha   90.00
_cell.angle_beta   90.00
_cell.angle_gamma   90.00
#
_symmetry.space_group_name_H-M   'P 1'
#
loop_
_entity.id
_entity.type
_entity.pdbx_description
1 polymer ?
#
loop_
_entity_poly.entity_id
_entity_poly.type
_entity_poly.pdbx_seq_one_letter_code
_entity_poly.pdbx_strand_id
1 'polypeptide(L)'
;MLTLVKDDLSVQQESPPPQRDYNRRRFLSWLRDEVAILRTLGMDHRRIAAQLDIEEHDVRAFCPKPSEKAPRRNLPRRAVEALLHGRYASLGGRTVAKRSRYLVEIATAYTWDELLSEPGVGSVTANQIVLWLEERDKTLKRSETE
;
A
#
# COMPACT_ATOMS: atom_id res chain seq x y z
N MET A 1 -3.44 38.84 -65.01
CA MET A 1 -3.93 37.53 -65.49
C MET A 1 -2.74 36.57 -65.51
N LEU A 2 -2.59 35.73 -64.49
CA LEU A 2 -1.81 34.48 -64.48
C LEU A 2 -2.12 33.76 -63.16
N THR A 3 -2.66 32.55 -63.28
CA THR A 3 -3.05 31.58 -62.25
C THR A 3 -1.86 30.75 -61.79
N LEU A 4 -1.79 30.34 -60.51
CA LEU A 4 -1.63 28.92 -60.09
C LEU A 4 -1.62 28.73 -58.55
N VAL A 5 -2.65 28.06 -58.02
CA VAL A 5 -2.62 26.87 -57.11
C VAL A 5 -1.53 26.82 -56.01
N LYS A 6 -1.91 26.71 -54.72
CA LYS A 6 -2.20 25.42 -54.05
C LYS A 6 -2.58 25.58 -52.57
N ASP A 7 -3.44 24.66 -52.17
CA ASP A 7 -4.03 24.35 -50.87
C ASP A 7 -3.10 24.42 -49.66
N ASP A 8 -3.66 24.81 -48.51
CA ASP A 8 -3.27 24.20 -47.23
C ASP A 8 -4.49 24.05 -46.31
N LEU A 9 -5.07 22.86 -46.38
CA LEU A 9 -5.98 22.29 -45.40
C LEU A 9 -5.22 22.08 -44.08
N SER A 10 -5.23 23.07 -43.20
CA SER A 10 -4.78 22.84 -41.82
C SER A 10 -5.96 22.29 -41.01
N VAL A 11 -6.17 20.98 -41.15
CA VAL A 11 -6.93 20.17 -40.20
C VAL A 11 -6.19 20.25 -38.86
N GLN A 12 -6.64 21.14 -37.98
CA GLN A 12 -6.24 21.10 -36.59
C GLN A 12 -6.80 19.83 -35.98
N GLN A 13 -6.00 18.77 -36.00
CA GLN A 13 -6.24 17.54 -35.27
C GLN A 13 -6.40 17.89 -33.79
N GLU A 14 -7.62 17.77 -33.29
CA GLU A 14 -7.91 17.68 -31.87
C GLU A 14 -7.00 16.63 -31.24
N SER A 15 -6.09 17.08 -30.38
CA SER A 15 -5.25 16.19 -29.60
C SER A 15 -6.12 15.48 -28.53
N PRO A 16 -6.07 14.14 -28.40
CA PRO A 16 -6.81 13.46 -27.34
C PRO A 16 -6.23 13.77 -25.93
N PRO A 17 -7.03 13.65 -24.85
CA PRO A 17 -6.85 14.34 -23.55
C PRO A 17 -5.78 13.73 -22.61
N PRO A 18 -5.44 14.39 -21.47
CA PRO A 18 -4.24 14.14 -20.63
C PRO A 18 -4.32 12.90 -19.71
N GLN A 19 -4.85 11.78 -20.21
CA GLN A 19 -4.98 10.54 -19.44
C GLN A 19 -3.64 9.91 -19.05
N ARG A 20 -2.60 10.06 -19.88
CA ARG A 20 -1.25 9.52 -19.60
C ARG A 20 -0.63 10.14 -18.34
N ASP A 21 -0.76 11.45 -18.17
CA ASP A 21 -0.17 12.15 -17.01
C ASP A 21 -0.95 11.91 -15.72
N TYR A 22 -2.28 11.77 -15.81
CA TYR A 22 -3.11 11.40 -14.66
C TYR A 22 -2.74 10.02 -14.11
N ASN A 23 -2.59 9.03 -14.99
CA ASN A 23 -2.17 7.68 -14.61
C ASN A 23 -0.75 7.68 -14.03
N ARG A 24 0.17 8.47 -14.60
CA ARG A 24 1.54 8.60 -14.09
C ARG A 24 1.60 9.22 -12.70
N ARG A 25 0.90 10.32 -12.44
CA ARG A 25 0.87 10.96 -11.11
C ARG A 25 0.29 10.03 -10.05
N ARG A 26 -0.79 9.31 -10.38
CA ARG A 26 -1.41 8.33 -9.48
C ARG A 26 -0.47 7.16 -9.19
N PHE A 27 0.23 6.66 -10.21
CA PHE A 27 1.23 5.61 -10.07
C PHE A 27 2.38 6.05 -9.16
N LEU A 28 2.96 7.24 -9.39
CA LEU A 28 4.06 7.76 -8.57
C LEU A 28 3.65 8.03 -7.12
N SER A 29 2.43 8.53 -6.90
CA SER A 29 1.89 8.68 -5.54
C SER A 29 1.76 7.34 -4.84
N TRP A 30 1.19 6.33 -5.52
CA TRP A 30 1.08 4.97 -4.98
C TRP A 30 2.47 4.40 -4.66
N LEU A 31 3.44 4.54 -5.56
CA LEU A 31 4.79 4.02 -5.37
C LEU A 31 5.50 4.68 -4.18
N ARG A 32 5.32 5.98 -4.00
CA ARG A 32 5.86 6.72 -2.84
C ARG A 32 5.26 6.21 -1.52
N ASP A 33 3.95 6.00 -1.49
CA ASP A 33 3.27 5.47 -0.31
C ASP A 33 3.77 4.05 0.01
N GLU A 34 3.89 3.20 -1.00
CA GLU A 34 4.40 1.83 -0.90
C GLU A 34 5.82 1.77 -0.33
N VAL A 35 6.74 2.58 -0.87
CA VAL A 35 8.12 2.69 -0.34
C VAL A 35 8.12 3.16 1.11
N ALA A 36 7.33 4.19 1.45
CA ALA A 36 7.24 4.70 2.82
C ALA A 36 6.80 3.61 3.80
N ILE A 37 5.77 2.84 3.44
CA ILE A 37 5.24 1.77 4.28
C ILE A 37 6.28 0.66 4.44
N LEU A 38 6.88 0.15 3.36
CA LEU A 38 7.88 -0.91 3.46
C LEU A 38 9.11 -0.48 4.30
N ARG A 39 9.48 0.82 4.26
CA ARG A 39 10.49 1.39 5.15
C ARG A 39 10.05 1.43 6.61
N THR A 40 8.79 1.80 6.90
CA THR A 40 8.27 1.76 8.27
C THR A 40 8.22 0.33 8.84
N LEU A 41 8.03 -0.66 7.96
CA LEU A 41 8.17 -2.08 8.30
C LEU A 41 9.62 -2.50 8.49
N GLY A 42 10.61 -1.61 8.35
CA GLY A 42 12.02 -1.94 8.57
C GLY A 42 12.65 -2.75 7.44
N MET A 43 12.11 -2.68 6.22
CA MET A 43 12.82 -3.20 5.04
C MET A 43 13.94 -2.25 4.61
N ASP A 44 15.06 -2.84 4.22
CA ASP A 44 16.19 -2.14 3.61
C ASP A 44 15.90 -1.85 2.13
N HIS A 45 16.63 -0.90 1.55
CA HIS A 45 16.36 -0.42 0.20
C HIS A 45 16.46 -1.52 -0.86
N ARG A 46 17.38 -2.48 -0.71
CA ARG A 46 17.54 -3.60 -1.65
C ARG A 46 16.33 -4.51 -1.65
N ARG A 47 15.82 -4.84 -0.45
CA ARG A 47 14.62 -5.68 -0.31
C ARG A 47 13.38 -4.99 -0.87
N ILE A 48 13.24 -3.67 -0.68
CA ILE A 48 12.15 -2.89 -1.26
C ILE A 48 12.24 -2.84 -2.79
N ALA A 49 13.44 -2.61 -3.33
CA ALA A 49 13.70 -2.59 -4.77
C ALA A 49 13.28 -3.91 -5.42
N ALA A 50 13.71 -5.04 -4.84
CA ALA A 50 13.32 -6.38 -5.29
C ALA A 50 11.80 -6.64 -5.17
N GLN A 51 11.17 -6.17 -4.10
CA GLN A 51 9.73 -6.35 -3.86
C GLN A 51 8.86 -5.57 -4.86
N LEU A 52 9.31 -4.37 -5.24
CA LEU A 52 8.55 -3.45 -6.10
C LEU A 52 8.98 -3.50 -7.56
N ASP A 53 9.99 -4.31 -7.89
CA ASP A 53 10.60 -4.40 -9.22
C ASP A 53 11.04 -3.03 -9.77
N ILE A 54 11.76 -2.27 -8.94
CA ILE A 54 12.33 -0.95 -9.28
C ILE A 54 13.80 -0.89 -8.86
N GLU A 55 14.52 0.13 -9.29
CA GLU A 55 15.92 0.29 -8.90
C GLU A 55 16.07 0.76 -7.43
N GLU A 56 17.16 0.35 -6.77
CA GLU A 56 17.47 0.81 -5.41
C GLU A 56 17.62 2.35 -5.36
N HIS A 57 18.07 2.96 -6.46
CA HIS A 57 18.18 4.41 -6.59
C HIS A 57 16.79 5.07 -6.54
N ASP A 58 15.80 4.51 -7.22
CA ASP A 58 14.43 4.99 -7.23
C ASP A 58 13.81 4.89 -5.82
N VAL A 59 14.04 3.78 -5.12
CA VAL A 59 13.60 3.61 -3.73
C VAL A 59 14.11 4.76 -2.85
N ARG A 60 15.37 5.16 -3.00
CA ARG A 60 15.94 6.29 -2.24
C ARG A 60 15.26 7.62 -2.59
N ALA A 61 14.90 7.83 -3.85
CA ALA A 61 14.18 9.03 -4.28
C ALA A 61 12.76 9.11 -3.70
N PHE A 62 12.11 7.95 -3.50
CA PHE A 62 10.75 7.86 -2.94
C PHE A 62 10.70 7.77 -1.41
N CYS A 63 11.80 7.42 -0.74
CA CYS A 63 11.88 7.37 0.72
C CYS A 63 11.46 8.71 1.34
N PRO A 64 10.49 8.73 2.28
CA PRO A 64 10.16 9.96 2.98
C PRO A 64 11.39 10.41 3.78
N LYS A 65 11.77 11.69 3.65
CA LYS A 65 12.71 12.32 4.60
C LYS A 65 12.15 12.09 6.01
N PRO A 66 12.99 11.76 7.00
CA PRO A 66 12.52 11.50 8.36
C PRO A 66 11.82 12.76 8.88
N SER A 67 10.49 12.78 8.80
CA SER A 67 9.64 13.83 9.30
C SER A 67 9.07 13.36 10.62
N GLU A 68 9.24 14.20 11.63
CA GLU A 68 9.04 14.07 13.09
C GLU A 68 7.67 13.56 13.61
N LYS A 69 6.83 12.97 12.78
CA LYS A 69 5.49 12.52 13.16
C LYS A 69 5.29 11.05 12.79
N ALA A 70 5.97 10.14 13.50
CA ALA A 70 5.48 8.77 13.61
C ALA A 70 4.36 8.76 14.67
N PRO A 71 3.08 8.61 14.30
CA PRO A 71 2.03 8.66 15.29
C PRO A 71 1.98 7.33 16.06
N ARG A 72 2.23 7.44 17.36
CA ARG A 72 1.54 6.75 18.46
C ARG A 72 1.22 5.25 18.25
N ARG A 73 2.03 4.42 18.91
CA ARG A 73 1.91 2.95 19.08
C ARG A 73 1.65 2.20 17.77
N ASN A 74 2.72 2.13 16.98
CA ASN A 74 2.79 1.25 15.83
C ASN A 74 2.57 -0.20 16.27
N LEU A 75 1.67 -0.90 15.58
CA LEU A 75 1.57 -2.34 15.66
C LEU A 75 2.97 -2.95 15.39
N PRO A 76 3.40 -3.96 16.16
CA PRO A 76 4.74 -4.52 15.99
C PRO A 76 4.92 -5.06 14.58
N ARG A 77 6.12 -4.91 14.03
CA ARG A 77 6.44 -5.28 12.64
C ARG A 77 5.93 -6.67 12.27
N ARG A 78 6.14 -7.67 13.14
CA ARG A 78 5.70 -9.05 12.91
C ARG A 78 4.18 -9.17 12.75
N ALA A 79 3.42 -8.46 13.59
CA ALA A 79 1.97 -8.40 13.48
C ALA A 79 1.53 -7.71 12.18
N VAL A 80 2.20 -6.63 11.79
CA VAL A 80 1.89 -5.96 10.52
C VAL A 80 2.21 -6.87 9.33
N GLU A 81 3.37 -7.51 9.30
CA GLU A 81 3.74 -8.47 8.24
C GLU A 81 2.72 -9.62 8.17
N ALA A 82 2.31 -10.17 9.32
CA ALA A 82 1.29 -11.21 9.36
C ALA A 82 -0.06 -10.74 8.78
N LEU A 83 -0.54 -9.55 9.13
CA LEU A 83 -1.79 -9.03 8.58
C LEU A 83 -1.69 -8.68 7.08
N LEU A 84 -0.53 -8.19 6.62
CA LEU A 84 -0.31 -7.83 5.23
C LEU A 84 -0.17 -9.05 4.31
N HIS A 85 0.25 -10.20 4.84
CA HIS A 85 0.51 -11.41 4.06
C HIS A 85 -0.42 -12.58 4.40
N GLY A 86 -1.22 -12.46 5.45
CA GLY A 86 -2.13 -13.50 5.91
C GLY A 86 -3.39 -13.64 5.06
N ARG A 87 -4.25 -14.57 5.49
CA ARG A 87 -5.49 -14.97 4.82
C ARG A 87 -6.38 -13.79 4.40
N TYR A 88 -6.60 -12.83 5.29
CA TYR A 88 -7.54 -11.72 5.04
C TYR A 88 -6.89 -10.50 4.38
N ALA A 89 -5.61 -10.58 4.01
CA ALA A 89 -4.88 -9.47 3.41
C ALA A 89 -5.57 -8.94 2.14
N SER A 90 -6.22 -9.80 1.36
CA SER A 90 -6.94 -9.44 0.14
C SER A 90 -8.08 -8.43 0.36
N LEU A 91 -8.64 -8.34 1.58
CA LEU A 91 -9.67 -7.34 1.94
C LEU A 91 -9.16 -5.91 1.78
N GLY A 92 -7.88 -5.67 2.08
CA GLY A 92 -7.25 -4.37 1.88
C GLY A 92 -6.80 -4.10 0.45
N GLY A 93 -6.98 -5.04 -0.48
CA GLY A 93 -6.68 -4.91 -1.90
C GLY A 93 -5.37 -5.56 -2.35
N ARG A 94 -4.96 -5.25 -3.60
CA ARG A 94 -3.88 -5.98 -4.30
C ARG A 94 -2.45 -5.56 -3.92
N THR A 95 -2.25 -4.34 -3.44
CA THR A 95 -0.91 -3.80 -3.13
C THR A 95 -0.68 -3.74 -1.62
N VAL A 96 0.58 -3.77 -1.17
CA VAL A 96 0.89 -3.72 0.27
C VAL A 96 0.46 -2.37 0.84
N ALA A 97 0.58 -1.26 0.10
CA ALA A 97 0.14 0.04 0.60
C ALA A 97 -1.36 0.20 0.72
N LYS A 98 -2.11 -0.44 -0.18
CA LYS A 98 -3.56 -0.45 -0.01
C LYS A 98 -3.91 -1.26 1.24
N ARG A 99 -3.32 -2.45 1.38
CA ARG A 99 -3.52 -3.31 2.56
C ARG A 99 -3.11 -2.65 3.87
N SER A 100 -2.01 -1.90 3.89
CA SER A 100 -1.54 -1.22 5.10
C SER A 100 -2.51 -0.14 5.58
N ARG A 101 -3.26 0.50 4.67
CA ARG A 101 -4.31 1.47 5.03
C ARG A 101 -5.54 0.80 5.62
N TYR A 102 -5.78 -0.44 5.25
CA TYR A 102 -6.92 -1.24 5.69
C TYR A 102 -6.53 -2.29 6.76
N LEU A 103 -5.44 -2.07 7.51
CA LEU A 103 -4.97 -3.03 8.52
C LEU A 103 -6.01 -3.29 9.60
N VAL A 104 -6.79 -2.26 9.96
CA VAL A 104 -7.84 -2.40 10.97
C VAL A 104 -8.92 -3.33 10.43
N GLU A 105 -9.39 -3.09 9.21
CA GLU A 105 -10.40 -3.92 8.55
C GLU A 105 -9.93 -5.37 8.37
N ILE A 106 -8.69 -5.55 7.91
CA ILE A 106 -8.07 -6.88 7.78
C ILE A 106 -8.03 -7.58 9.15
N ALA A 107 -7.54 -6.90 10.19
CA ALA A 107 -7.41 -7.48 11.52
C ALA A 107 -8.77 -7.83 12.14
N THR A 108 -9.81 -7.00 11.93
CA THR A 108 -11.17 -7.29 12.41
C THR A 108 -11.83 -8.50 11.73
N ALA A 109 -11.34 -8.94 10.58
CA ALA A 109 -11.86 -10.11 9.89
C ALA A 109 -11.39 -11.44 10.51
N TYR A 110 -10.27 -11.42 11.24
CA TYR A 110 -9.73 -12.60 11.90
C TYR A 110 -10.57 -13.00 13.11
N THR A 111 -10.72 -14.31 13.31
CA THR A 111 -10.98 -14.88 14.64
C THR A 111 -9.65 -15.06 15.40
N TRP A 112 -9.75 -15.32 16.71
CA TRP A 112 -8.57 -15.57 17.55
C TRP A 112 -7.76 -16.79 17.06
N ASP A 113 -8.43 -17.90 16.75
CA ASP A 113 -7.78 -19.14 16.30
C ASP A 113 -7.15 -18.99 14.92
N GLU A 114 -7.78 -18.22 14.03
CA GLU A 114 -7.20 -17.91 12.72
C GLU A 114 -5.93 -17.07 12.87
N LEU A 115 -5.92 -16.09 13.79
CA LEU A 115 -4.73 -15.32 14.11
C LEU A 115 -3.58 -16.21 14.59
N LEU A 116 -3.86 -17.14 15.51
CA LEU A 116 -2.84 -18.08 16.01
C LEU A 116 -2.36 -19.08 14.95
N SER A 117 -3.14 -19.28 13.89
CA SER A 117 -2.78 -20.14 12.77
C SER A 117 -1.91 -19.42 11.73
N GLU A 118 -1.77 -18.09 11.81
CA GLU A 118 -0.95 -17.33 10.88
C GLU A 118 0.56 -17.51 11.14
N PRO A 119 1.38 -17.64 10.08
CA PRO A 119 2.82 -17.82 10.23
C PRO A 119 3.46 -16.65 10.98
N GLY A 120 4.16 -16.95 12.08
CA GLY A 120 4.86 -15.94 12.89
C GLY A 120 3.97 -15.19 13.88
N VAL A 121 2.68 -15.56 13.99
CA VAL A 121 1.76 -15.03 15.01
C VAL A 121 1.64 -16.04 16.14
N GLY A 122 2.36 -15.78 17.23
CA GLY A 122 2.14 -16.47 18.51
C GLY A 122 1.11 -15.73 19.37
N SER A 123 0.79 -16.29 20.53
CA SER A 123 -0.13 -15.68 21.51
C SER A 123 0.24 -14.24 21.89
N VAL A 124 1.53 -13.93 22.00
CA VAL A 124 2.00 -12.55 22.25
C VAL A 124 1.65 -11.62 21.10
N THR A 125 1.92 -12.02 19.87
CA THR A 125 1.62 -11.23 18.66
C THR A 125 0.12 -11.04 18.50
N ALA A 126 -0.67 -12.09 18.72
CA ALA A 126 -2.13 -12.03 18.66
C ALA A 126 -2.70 -11.07 19.72
N ASN A 127 -2.21 -11.13 20.96
CA ASN A 127 -2.58 -10.17 22.01
C ASN A 127 -2.23 -8.73 21.63
N GLN A 128 -1.06 -8.50 21.02
CA GLN A 128 -0.67 -7.17 20.55
C GLN A 128 -1.62 -6.63 19.47
N ILE A 129 -2.10 -7.51 18.58
CA ILE A 129 -3.11 -7.15 17.57
C ILE A 129 -4.44 -6.80 18.23
N VAL A 130 -4.88 -7.57 19.24
CA VAL A 130 -6.12 -7.29 19.98
C VAL A 130 -6.03 -5.94 20.71
N LEU A 131 -4.97 -5.70 21.49
CA LEU A 131 -4.77 -4.43 22.19
C LEU A 131 -4.73 -3.25 21.21
N TRP A 132 -4.10 -3.44 20.05
CA TRP A 132 -4.03 -2.42 19.00
C TRP A 132 -5.41 -2.13 18.38
N LEU A 133 -6.30 -3.12 18.28
CA LEU A 133 -7.69 -2.94 17.85
C LEU A 133 -8.55 -2.28 18.94
N GLU A 134 -8.38 -2.66 20.20
CA GLU A 134 -9.10 -2.08 21.34
C GLU A 134 -8.83 -0.58 21.49
N GLU A 135 -7.58 -0.15 21.29
CA GLU A 135 -7.22 1.28 21.25
C GLU A 135 -7.97 2.08 20.16
N ARG A 136 -8.62 1.38 19.21
CA ARG A 136 -9.37 1.95 18.07
C ARG A 136 -10.86 1.60 18.14
N ASP A 137 -11.35 1.14 19.29
CA ASP A 137 -12.74 0.72 19.52
C ASP A 137 -13.19 -0.37 18.53
N LYS A 138 -12.27 -1.28 18.17
CA LYS A 138 -12.52 -2.44 17.31
C LYS A 138 -12.18 -3.73 18.02
N THR A 139 -12.77 -4.82 17.56
CA THR A 139 -12.53 -6.17 18.08
C THR A 139 -12.39 -7.16 16.93
N LEU A 140 -11.80 -8.32 17.23
CA LEU A 140 -11.77 -9.45 16.29
C LEU A 140 -13.17 -9.94 15.94
N LYS A 141 -13.27 -10.68 14.83
CA LYS A 141 -14.47 -11.45 14.49
C LYS A 141 -14.71 -12.46 15.59
N ARG A 142 -15.95 -12.56 16.09
CA ARG A 142 -16.31 -13.65 17.01
C ARG A 142 -16.13 -14.97 16.28
N SER A 143 -15.52 -15.95 16.95
CA SER A 143 -15.54 -17.33 16.49
C SER A 143 -17.00 -17.76 16.39
N GLU A 144 -17.47 -18.03 15.17
CA GLU A 144 -18.74 -18.74 14.94
C GLU A 144 -18.51 -20.20 15.32
N THR A 145 -18.45 -20.46 16.63
CA THR A 145 -18.75 -21.77 17.18
C THR A 145 -20.27 -21.81 17.37
N GLU A 146 -20.97 -22.27 16.34
CA GLU A 146 -22.26 -22.97 16.50
C GLU A 146 -21.99 -24.47 16.65
#